data_AF-A0A376THU3-F1
#
_entry.id   AF-A0A376THU3-F1
#
_cell.length_a   1.000
_cell.length_b   1.000
_cell.length_c   1.000
_cell.angle_alpha   90.00
_cell.angle_beta   90.00
_cell.angle_gamma   90.00
#
_symmetry.space_group_name_H-M   'P 1'
#
loop_
_entity.id
_entity.type
_entity.pdbx_description
1 polymer ?
#
loop_
_entity_poly.entity_id
_entity_poly.type
_entity_poly.pdbx_seq_one_letter_code
_entity_poly.pdbx_strand_id
1 'polypeptide(L)'
;MAQLYFYYSAMNAGKSTALLQSSYNYQERGMRTVVYTAEIDDRFGAGKVSSRIGLSSPAKLFNQNSSLFDEIRAEHEQQAIHCVLVDECQFLTRQQVYELSEVVDQLDIPVLCYGLRTDFRGELFIGSQYLLAWSDKLVELKTICFVAVKQAWCCVLIKQADLITKVSRW
;
A
#
# COMPACT_ATOMS: atom_id res chain seq x y z
N MET A 1 -17.86 -6.96 11.11
CA MET A 1 -16.47 -7.09 11.58
C MET A 1 -15.58 -6.60 10.48
N ALA A 2 -14.81 -5.57 10.78
CA ALA A 2 -13.72 -5.10 9.95
C ALA A 2 -12.72 -6.23 9.64
N GLN A 3 -11.94 -6.04 8.59
CA GLN A 3 -10.95 -7.01 8.14
C GLN A 3 -9.69 -6.29 7.68
N LEU A 4 -8.55 -6.96 7.84
CA LEU A 4 -7.27 -6.56 7.28
C LEU A 4 -7.12 -7.19 5.88
N TYR A 5 -7.06 -6.33 4.86
CA TYR A 5 -6.88 -6.72 3.47
C TYR A 5 -5.46 -6.43 3.01
N PHE A 6 -4.82 -7.42 2.38
CA PHE A 6 -3.57 -7.22 1.66
C PHE A 6 -3.77 -7.39 0.16
N TYR A 7 -3.77 -6.26 -0.55
CA TYR A 7 -3.73 -6.17 -2.00
C TYR A 7 -2.29 -6.17 -2.47
N TYR A 8 -1.83 -7.29 -3.01
CA TYR A 8 -0.46 -7.45 -3.46
C TYR A 8 -0.37 -7.59 -4.97
N SER A 9 0.75 -7.12 -5.52
CA SER A 9 1.02 -7.26 -6.96
C SER A 9 2.51 -7.19 -7.27
N ALA A 10 2.87 -7.47 -8.52
CA ALA A 10 4.15 -7.04 -9.09
C ALA A 10 4.16 -5.51 -9.32
N MET A 11 5.33 -4.92 -9.57
CA MET A 11 5.43 -3.51 -9.97
C MET A 11 4.55 -3.24 -11.22
N ASN A 12 4.00 -2.03 -11.32
CA ASN A 12 3.16 -1.56 -12.43
C ASN A 12 1.73 -2.16 -12.54
N ALA A 13 1.19 -2.78 -11.50
CA ALA A 13 -0.18 -3.34 -11.51
C ALA A 13 -1.33 -2.36 -11.24
N GLY A 14 -1.07 -1.04 -11.19
CA GLY A 14 -2.12 -0.07 -10.88
C GLY A 14 -2.56 -0.04 -9.42
N LYS A 15 -1.70 -0.41 -8.47
CA LYS A 15 -2.00 -0.41 -7.01
C LYS A 15 -2.57 0.93 -6.52
N SER A 16 -1.87 2.03 -6.76
CA SER A 16 -2.33 3.36 -6.34
C SER A 16 -3.63 3.77 -7.03
N THR A 17 -3.91 3.30 -8.25
CA THR A 17 -5.21 3.49 -8.90
C THR A 17 -6.32 2.75 -8.14
N ALA A 18 -6.11 1.47 -7.83
CA ALA A 18 -7.08 0.66 -7.09
C ALA A 18 -7.34 1.22 -5.68
N LEU A 19 -6.28 1.70 -5.01
CA LEU A 19 -6.37 2.39 -3.72
C LEU A 19 -7.24 3.64 -3.84
N LEU A 20 -6.92 4.54 -4.78
CA LEU A 20 -7.65 5.80 -4.94
C LEU A 20 -9.10 5.57 -5.35
N GLN A 21 -9.37 4.57 -6.19
CA GLN A 21 -10.73 4.16 -6.55
C GLN A 21 -11.50 3.64 -5.34
N SER A 22 -10.86 2.83 -4.49
CA SER A 22 -11.46 2.35 -3.24
C SER A 22 -11.81 3.53 -2.32
N SER A 23 -10.85 4.45 -2.10
CA SER A 23 -11.06 5.66 -1.30
C SER A 23 -12.22 6.50 -1.84
N TYR A 24 -12.29 6.71 -3.16
CA TYR A 24 -13.38 7.44 -3.80
C TYR A 24 -14.74 6.78 -3.55
N ASN A 25 -14.84 5.46 -3.65
CA ASN A 25 -16.10 4.74 -3.41
C ASN A 25 -16.63 4.91 -1.98
N TYR A 26 -15.74 5.00 -0.98
CA TYR A 26 -16.14 5.32 0.39
C TYR A 26 -16.67 6.75 0.48
N GLN A 27 -15.93 7.72 -0.09
CA GLN A 27 -16.28 9.14 -0.04
C GLN A 27 -17.61 9.44 -0.74
N GLU A 28 -17.92 8.78 -1.85
CA GLU A 28 -19.22 8.88 -2.55
C GLU A 28 -20.41 8.45 -1.67
N ARG A 29 -20.17 7.62 -0.65
CA ARG A 29 -21.17 7.20 0.33
C ARG A 29 -21.18 8.07 1.59
N GLY A 30 -20.44 9.18 1.58
CA GLY A 30 -20.26 10.04 2.76
C GLY A 30 -19.36 9.42 3.83
N MET A 31 -18.64 8.34 3.52
CA MET A 31 -17.74 7.67 4.46
C MET A 31 -16.32 8.22 4.34
N ARG A 32 -15.76 8.61 5.48
CA ARG A 32 -14.43 9.20 5.58
C ARG A 32 -13.34 8.12 5.51
N THR A 33 -12.33 8.36 4.68
CA THR A 33 -11.13 7.53 4.57
C THR A 33 -9.89 8.28 5.01
N VAL A 34 -8.88 7.52 5.48
CA VAL A 34 -7.53 8.03 5.73
C VAL A 34 -6.55 7.23 4.88
N VAL A 35 -5.68 7.93 4.16
CA VAL A 35 -4.66 7.32 3.29
C VAL A 35 -3.29 7.55 3.90
N TYR A 36 -2.50 6.48 3.97
CA TYR A 36 -1.10 6.49 4.39
C TYR A 36 -0.20 6.10 3.21
N THR A 37 1.00 6.66 3.15
CA THR A 37 2.08 6.25 2.23
C THR A 37 3.44 6.34 2.92
N ALA A 38 4.43 5.62 2.42
CA ALA A 38 5.76 5.61 3.01
C ALA A 38 6.47 6.97 2.81
N GLU A 39 7.14 7.49 3.84
CA GLU A 39 7.95 8.71 3.76
C GLU A 39 9.05 8.64 2.68
N ILE A 40 9.55 7.44 2.40
CA ILE A 40 10.60 7.18 1.40
C ILE A 40 10.11 7.40 -0.04
N ASP A 41 8.79 7.49 -0.25
CA ASP A 41 8.21 7.68 -1.58
C ASP A 41 8.16 9.16 -2.00
N ASP A 42 9.28 9.69 -2.49
CA ASP A 42 9.40 11.08 -2.99
C ASP A 42 8.91 11.26 -4.44
N ARG A 43 8.46 10.18 -5.09
CA ARG A 43 8.21 10.11 -6.55
C ARG A 43 7.19 11.11 -7.08
N PHE A 44 6.29 11.65 -6.25
CA PHE A 44 5.20 12.55 -6.67
C PHE A 44 4.94 13.75 -5.73
N GLY A 45 5.89 14.06 -4.85
CA GLY A 45 5.78 15.10 -3.82
C GLY A 45 5.36 14.54 -2.46
N ALA A 46 5.96 15.06 -1.38
CA ALA A 46 5.72 14.58 -0.02
C ALA A 46 4.22 14.69 0.37
N GLY A 47 3.68 13.62 0.95
CA GLY A 47 2.32 13.61 1.53
C GLY A 47 1.16 13.46 0.55
N LYS A 48 1.38 12.84 -0.62
CA LYS A 48 0.32 12.60 -1.61
C LYS A 48 0.47 11.23 -2.27
N VAL A 49 -0.64 10.49 -2.37
CA VAL A 49 -0.71 9.31 -3.25
C VAL A 49 -1.25 9.75 -4.60
N SER A 50 -0.55 9.40 -5.67
CA SER A 50 -0.98 9.70 -7.03
C SER A 50 -0.91 8.46 -7.93
N SER A 51 -1.88 8.34 -8.83
CA SER A 51 -1.92 7.29 -9.83
C SER A 51 -1.41 7.79 -11.18
N ARG A 52 -1.00 6.84 -12.02
CA ARG A 52 -0.57 7.11 -13.40
C ARG A 52 -1.67 7.65 -14.31
N ILE A 53 -2.93 7.52 -13.90
CA ILE A 53 -4.09 8.02 -14.66
C ILE A 53 -4.55 9.39 -14.17
N GLY A 54 -3.76 10.08 -13.35
CA GLY A 54 -4.02 11.45 -12.92
C GLY A 54 -4.90 11.61 -11.67
N LEU A 55 -5.36 10.51 -11.05
CA LEU A 55 -6.02 10.57 -9.74
C LEU A 55 -4.98 10.85 -8.64
N SER A 56 -5.37 11.61 -7.62
CA SER A 56 -4.50 11.86 -6.47
C SER A 56 -5.30 12.20 -5.21
N SER A 57 -4.79 11.80 -4.05
CA SER A 57 -5.38 12.08 -2.74
C SER A 57 -4.30 12.53 -1.76
N PRO A 58 -4.60 13.47 -0.83
CA PRO A 58 -3.73 13.71 0.31
C PRO A 58 -3.47 12.40 1.05
N ALA A 59 -2.23 12.21 1.51
CA ALA A 59 -1.83 11.04 2.26
C ALA A 59 -0.94 11.43 3.43
N LYS A 60 -1.14 10.78 4.57
CA LYS A 60 -0.24 10.85 5.71
C LYS A 60 1.02 10.04 5.42
N LEU A 61 2.16 10.53 5.87
CA LEU A 61 3.41 9.81 5.76
C LEU A 61 3.59 8.91 6.98
N PHE A 62 3.99 7.67 6.75
CA PHE A 62 4.51 6.81 7.80
C PHE A 62 6.01 6.56 7.60
N ASN A 63 6.72 6.45 8.71
CA ASN A 63 8.11 6.02 8.76
C ASN A 63 8.29 4.94 9.82
N GLN A 64 9.52 4.47 10.06
CA GLN A 64 9.76 3.35 10.98
C GLN A 64 9.37 3.65 12.44
N ASN A 65 9.23 4.92 12.81
CA ASN A 65 8.89 5.36 14.17
C ASN A 65 7.42 5.77 14.33
N SER A 66 6.64 5.76 13.24
CA SER A 66 5.20 6.06 13.29
C SER A 66 4.46 4.99 14.09
N SER A 67 3.66 5.42 15.08
CA SER A 67 2.71 4.58 15.81
C SER A 67 1.37 4.65 15.09
N LEU A 68 1.12 3.72 14.17
CA LEU A 68 -0.06 3.79 13.29
C LEU A 68 -1.34 3.64 14.08
N PHE A 69 -1.36 2.77 15.08
CA PHE A 69 -2.53 2.56 15.93
C PHE A 69 -2.92 3.84 16.67
N ASP A 70 -1.97 4.49 17.35
CA ASP A 70 -2.26 5.70 18.14
C ASP A 70 -2.68 6.87 17.26
N GLU A 71 -2.02 7.04 16.11
CA GLU A 71 -2.37 8.08 15.13
C GLU A 71 -3.79 7.88 14.58
N ILE A 72 -4.14 6.66 14.18
CA ILE A 72 -5.47 6.33 13.63
C ILE A 72 -6.54 6.48 14.71
N ARG A 73 -6.27 6.00 15.92
CA ARG A 73 -7.19 6.12 17.05
C ARG A 73 -7.47 7.58 17.39
N ALA A 74 -6.43 8.40 17.55
CA ALA A 74 -6.59 9.82 17.88
C ALA A 74 -7.38 10.56 16.80
N GLU A 75 -7.18 10.23 15.53
CA GLU A 75 -7.93 10.81 14.42
C GLU A 75 -9.38 10.31 14.35
N HIS A 76 -9.62 9.03 14.65
CA HIS A 76 -10.95 8.46 14.72
C HIS A 76 -11.78 9.08 15.85
N GLU A 77 -11.16 9.35 17.01
CA GLU A 77 -11.78 10.05 18.14
C GLU A 77 -12.21 11.48 17.79
N GLN A 78 -11.46 12.17 16.90
CA GLN A 78 -11.84 13.50 16.40
C GLN A 78 -12.93 13.44 15.33
N GLN A 79 -12.80 12.51 14.39
CA GLN A 79 -13.75 12.31 13.31
C GLN A 79 -13.74 10.86 12.83
N ALA A 80 -14.88 10.20 12.95
CA ALA A 80 -15.07 8.79 12.60
C ALA A 80 -14.46 8.42 11.24
N ILE A 81 -13.43 7.58 11.29
CA ILE A 81 -12.80 6.93 10.13
C ILE A 81 -13.58 5.67 9.80
N HIS A 82 -13.92 5.50 8.52
CA HIS A 82 -14.66 4.33 8.04
C HIS A 82 -13.76 3.34 7.30
N CYS A 83 -12.57 3.75 6.89
CA CYS A 83 -11.59 2.90 6.21
C CYS A 83 -10.20 3.55 6.23
N VAL A 84 -9.18 2.73 6.51
CA VAL A 84 -7.77 3.12 6.41
C VAL A 84 -7.18 2.45 5.18
N LEU A 85 -6.50 3.23 4.35
CA LEU A 85 -5.78 2.73 3.17
C LEU A 85 -4.29 2.99 3.33
N VAL A 86 -3.46 1.99 3.08
CA VAL A 86 -1.99 2.10 3.21
C VAL A 86 -1.36 1.76 1.87
N ASP A 87 -0.76 2.74 1.19
CA ASP A 87 0.07 2.53 0.00
C ASP A 87 1.50 2.15 0.39
N GLU A 88 2.19 1.49 -0.54
CA GLU A 88 3.57 1.01 -0.40
C GLU A 88 3.81 0.25 0.93
N CYS A 89 2.83 -0.56 1.34
CA CYS A 89 2.80 -1.24 2.63
C CYS A 89 3.94 -2.26 2.82
N GLN A 90 4.69 -2.60 1.76
CA GLN A 90 5.89 -3.42 1.88
C GLN A 90 6.97 -2.79 2.77
N PHE A 91 6.93 -1.47 2.97
CA PHE A 91 7.86 -0.72 3.84
C PHE A 91 7.44 -0.69 5.31
N LEU A 92 6.29 -1.28 5.66
CA LEU A 92 5.87 -1.41 7.06
C LEU A 92 6.83 -2.32 7.83
N THR A 93 7.02 -1.99 9.11
CA THR A 93 7.68 -2.90 10.05
C THR A 93 6.71 -3.97 10.54
N ARG A 94 7.23 -5.05 11.13
CA ARG A 94 6.39 -6.07 11.81
C ARG A 94 5.41 -5.43 12.80
N GLN A 95 5.92 -4.50 13.60
CA GLN A 95 5.15 -3.84 14.65
C GLN A 95 4.00 -3.02 14.05
N GLN A 96 4.26 -2.32 12.95
CA GLN A 96 3.22 -1.55 12.25
C GLN A 96 2.15 -2.43 11.62
N VAL A 97 2.52 -3.60 11.07
CA VAL A 97 1.51 -4.56 10.58
C VAL A 97 0.64 -5.07 11.74
N TYR A 98 1.25 -5.32 12.89
CA TYR A 98 0.51 -5.70 14.10
C TYR A 98 -0.42 -4.58 14.60
N GLU A 99 0.04 -3.33 14.61
CA GLU A 99 -0.79 -2.17 14.95
C GLU A 99 -2.00 -2.03 14.03
N LEU A 100 -1.83 -2.31 12.73
CA LEU A 100 -2.94 -2.30 11.77
C LEU A 100 -3.95 -3.43 12.01
N SER A 101 -3.53 -4.61 12.50
CA SER A 101 -4.49 -5.62 12.97
C SER A 101 -5.23 -5.16 14.22
N GLU A 102 -4.56 -4.48 15.16
CA GLU A 102 -5.22 -3.93 16.35
C GLU A 102 -6.23 -2.82 15.99
N VAL A 103 -6.00 -2.05 14.93
CA VAL A 103 -7.00 -1.10 14.39
C VAL A 103 -8.27 -1.83 13.96
N VAL A 104 -8.13 -2.98 13.28
CA VAL A 104 -9.27 -3.80 12.85
C VAL A 104 -10.01 -4.36 14.05
N ASP A 105 -9.29 -4.94 15.01
CA ASP A 105 -9.88 -5.66 16.14
C ASP A 105 -10.47 -4.72 17.21
N GLN A 106 -9.75 -3.64 17.55
CA GLN A 106 -10.16 -2.73 18.63
C GLN A 106 -11.06 -1.59 18.16
N LEU A 107 -10.86 -1.08 16.95
CA LEU A 107 -11.61 0.08 16.44
C LEU A 107 -12.73 -0.31 15.46
N ASP A 108 -12.80 -1.58 15.03
CA ASP A 108 -13.72 -2.08 13.98
C ASP A 108 -13.63 -1.26 12.68
N ILE A 109 -12.42 -0.79 12.33
CA ILE A 109 -12.15 -0.03 11.10
C ILE A 109 -11.45 -0.96 10.09
N PRO A 110 -11.98 -1.16 8.88
CA PRO A 110 -11.30 -1.95 7.87
C PRO A 110 -10.00 -1.28 7.39
N VAL A 111 -8.97 -2.09 7.21
CA VAL A 111 -7.64 -1.64 6.75
C VAL A 111 -7.30 -2.31 5.42
N LEU A 112 -6.98 -1.51 4.41
CA LEU A 112 -6.65 -1.95 3.06
C LEU A 112 -5.19 -1.60 2.75
N CYS A 113 -4.32 -2.59 2.79
CA CYS A 113 -2.90 -2.45 2.50
C CYS A 113 -2.61 -2.79 1.03
N TYR A 114 -1.90 -1.90 0.34
CA TYR A 114 -1.49 -2.04 -1.06
C TYR A 114 0.03 -2.07 -1.12
N GLY A 115 0.61 -3.14 -1.68
CA GLY A 115 2.07 -3.25 -1.72
C GLY A 115 2.62 -4.33 -2.64
N LEU A 116 3.95 -4.41 -2.68
CA LEU A 116 4.68 -5.43 -3.43
C LEU A 116 4.89 -6.66 -2.56
N ARG A 117 4.72 -7.86 -3.13
CA ARG A 117 4.98 -9.11 -2.38
C ARG A 117 6.47 -9.33 -2.15
N THR A 118 7.27 -9.19 -3.21
CA THR A 118 8.70 -9.54 -3.24
C THR A 118 9.53 -8.43 -3.85
N ASP A 119 10.81 -8.38 -3.46
CA ASP A 119 11.83 -7.52 -4.08
C ASP A 119 12.27 -8.07 -5.45
N PHE A 120 13.25 -7.39 -6.07
CA PHE A 120 13.79 -7.75 -7.38
C PHE A 120 14.57 -9.07 -7.38
N ARG A 121 14.98 -9.58 -6.21
CA ARG A 121 15.64 -10.88 -6.05
C ARG A 121 14.65 -12.01 -5.79
N GLY A 122 13.37 -11.68 -5.62
CA GLY A 122 12.31 -12.63 -5.28
C GLY A 122 12.17 -12.87 -3.78
N GLU A 123 12.87 -12.11 -2.95
CA GLU A 123 12.77 -12.20 -1.49
C GLU A 123 11.56 -11.40 -1.00
N LEU A 124 10.90 -11.86 0.07
CA LEU A 124 9.77 -11.13 0.65
C LEU A 124 10.24 -9.83 1.32
N PHE A 125 9.47 -8.77 1.12
CA PHE A 125 9.61 -7.58 1.98
C PHE A 125 9.10 -7.88 3.39
N ILE A 126 9.68 -7.23 4.39
CA ILE A 126 9.33 -7.44 5.80
C ILE A 126 7.84 -7.16 6.03
N GLY A 127 7.33 -5.99 5.63
CA GLY A 127 5.91 -5.65 5.79
C GLY A 127 5.00 -6.65 5.08
N SER A 128 5.37 -7.03 3.86
CA SER A 128 4.62 -8.01 3.06
C SER A 128 4.64 -9.42 3.64
N GLN A 129 5.74 -9.84 4.27
CA GLN A 129 5.85 -11.13 4.95
C GLN A 129 4.81 -11.25 6.06
N TYR A 130 4.68 -10.21 6.90
CA TYR A 130 3.71 -10.21 8.00
C TYR A 130 2.28 -9.99 7.50
N LEU A 131 2.08 -9.15 6.49
CA LEU A 131 0.75 -8.99 5.87
C LEU A 131 0.24 -10.29 5.24
N LEU A 132 1.11 -11.07 4.58
CA LEU A 132 0.74 -12.40 4.09
C LEU A 132 0.34 -13.36 5.21
N ALA A 133 0.95 -13.22 6.39
CA ALA A 133 0.71 -14.10 7.53
C ALA A 133 -0.53 -13.72 8.34
N TRP A 134 -0.82 -12.43 8.48
CA TRP A 134 -1.82 -11.92 9.43
C TRP A 134 -3.05 -11.29 8.80
N SER A 135 -3.05 -10.99 7.49
CA SER A 135 -4.24 -10.41 6.86
C SER A 135 -5.36 -11.44 6.71
N ASP A 136 -6.60 -11.03 6.99
CA ASP A 136 -7.80 -11.85 6.79
C ASP A 136 -8.07 -12.19 5.32
N LYS A 137 -7.70 -11.26 4.43
CA LYS A 137 -7.94 -11.36 2.99
C LYS A 137 -6.70 -11.00 2.20
N LEU A 138 -6.29 -11.95 1.36
CA LEU A 138 -5.18 -11.79 0.42
C LEU A 138 -5.75 -11.64 -0.99
N VAL A 139 -5.50 -10.50 -1.64
CA VAL A 139 -6.02 -10.19 -2.97
C VAL A 139 -4.86 -9.89 -3.92
N GLU A 140 -4.72 -10.71 -4.96
CA GLU A 140 -3.73 -10.46 -6.01
C GLU A 140 -4.30 -9.51 -7.06
N LEU A 141 -3.68 -8.33 -7.23
CA LEU A 141 -3.98 -7.43 -8.34
C LEU A 141 -3.16 -7.88 -9.56
N LYS A 142 -3.84 -8.47 -10.54
CA LYS A 142 -3.21 -9.00 -11.76
C LYS A 142 -2.76 -7.86 -12.66
N THR A 143 -1.48 -7.89 -13.04
CA THR A 143 -0.94 -7.02 -14.09
C THR A 143 -1.04 -7.71 -15.45
N ILE A 144 -1.39 -6.96 -16.49
CA ILE A 144 -1.22 -7.44 -17.87
C ILE A 144 0.26 -7.25 -18.23
N CYS A 145 1.00 -8.36 -18.33
CA CYS A 145 2.37 -8.32 -18.81
C CYS A 145 2.36 -8.10 -20.34
N PHE A 146 3.15 -7.14 -20.82
CA PHE A 146 3.34 -6.91 -22.27
C PHE A 146 3.97 -8.12 -23.00
N VAL A 147 4.56 -9.07 -22.27
CA VAL A 147 5.19 -10.29 -22.81
C VAL A 147 4.41 -11.51 -22.38
N ALA A 148 3.12 -11.52 -22.70
CA ALA A 148 2.23 -12.64 -22.41
C ALA A 148 2.40 -13.79 -23.44
N VAL A 149 3.61 -14.31 -23.62
CA VAL A 149 3.81 -15.69 -24.11
C VAL A 149 4.97 -16.34 -23.35
N LYS A 150 4.63 -16.84 -22.16
CA LYS A 150 5.33 -17.85 -21.31
C LYS A 150 5.71 -17.35 -19.92
N GLN A 151 5.12 -18.07 -18.94
CA GLN A 151 5.55 -18.31 -17.57
C GLN A 151 4.96 -17.37 -16.50
N ALA A 152 4.17 -17.99 -15.61
CA ALA A 152 3.42 -17.38 -14.51
C ALA A 152 4.28 -16.91 -13.31
N TRP A 153 5.61 -16.88 -13.44
CA TRP A 153 6.55 -16.66 -12.33
C TRP A 153 7.71 -15.75 -12.70
N CYS A 154 7.50 -14.81 -13.63
CA CYS A 154 8.59 -13.95 -14.05
C CYS A 154 8.25 -12.49 -13.76
N CYS A 155 8.94 -11.93 -12.76
CA CYS A 155 9.24 -10.51 -12.71
C CYS A 155 10.11 -10.24 -13.96
N VAL A 156 9.46 -10.07 -15.11
CA VAL A 156 10.15 -9.86 -16.37
C VAL A 156 10.73 -8.45 -16.33
N LEU A 157 12.03 -8.41 -16.01
CA LEU A 157 12.97 -7.36 -16.37
C LEU A 157 12.85 -7.04 -17.87
N ILE A 158 11.88 -6.23 -18.26
CA ILE A 158 11.91 -5.59 -19.58
C ILE A 158 11.79 -4.08 -19.40
N LYS A 159 12.95 -3.45 -19.66
CA LYS A 159 13.25 -2.01 -19.77
C LYS A 159 13.37 -1.22 -18.47
N GLN A 160 14.37 -1.56 -17.67
CA GLN A 160 15.09 -0.54 -16.87
C GLN A 160 16.61 -0.66 -17.01
N ALA A 161 17.09 -1.20 -18.14
CA ALA A 161 18.52 -1.16 -18.48
C ALA A 161 18.96 0.19 -19.11
N ASP A 162 18.01 1.06 -19.47
CA ASP A 162 18.31 2.37 -20.09
C ASP A 162 18.14 3.59 -19.15
N LEU A 163 17.83 3.36 -17.86
CA LEU A 163 17.68 4.44 -16.87
C LEU A 163 18.69 4.38 -15.70
N ILE A 164 19.52 3.33 -15.64
CA ILE A 164 20.54 3.15 -14.59
C ILE A 164 21.95 3.50 -15.12
N THR A 165 22.06 4.63 -15.82
CA THR A 165 23.35 5.28 -16.10
C THR A 165 23.47 6.66 -15.45
N LYS A 166 22.55 7.02 -14.53
CA LYS A 166 22.58 8.35 -13.88
C LYS A 166 22.43 8.39 -12.35
N VAL A 167 22.36 7.27 -11.64
CA VAL A 167 22.33 7.27 -10.17
C VAL A 167 23.46 6.41 -9.60
N SER A 168 24.66 6.63 -10.12
CA SER A 168 25.93 6.13 -9.56
C SER A 168 26.94 7.27 -9.48
N ARG A 169 26.49 8.38 -8.88
CA ARG A 169 27.30 9.50 -8.37
C ARG A 169 26.37 10.31 -7.50
N TRP A 170 26.33 9.99 -6.22
CA TRP A 170 26.33 10.83 -5.02
C TRP A 170 26.27 9.89 -3.82
#